data_AF-A0A6C0KCJ3-F1
#
_entry.id   AF-A0A6C0KCJ3-F1
#
_cell.length_a   1.000
_cell.length_b   1.000
_cell.length_c   1.000
_cell.angle_alpha   90.00
_cell.angle_beta   90.00
_cell.angle_gamma   90.00
#
_symmetry.space_group_name_H-M   'P 1'
#
loop_
_entity.id
_entity.type
_entity.pdbx_description
1 polymer ?
#
loop_
_entity_poly.entity_id
_entity_poly.type
_entity_poly.pdbx_seq_one_letter_code
_entity_poly.pdbx_strand_id
1 'polypeptide(L)'
;MQTTRDQFTLIAKPEQSGKTFVMIQEIINCLNKSAEELKGKTVINIIFCDNNLLLTKQTSERVEKELESVTHNGETYVEFSSRKGNEHRSSDAIFSAIVRGVTKNIICCTNGKRVSDISRLINDLNSVEMKCPFVCRVWLDEADKFISHITKKFIPLAASCDSVHVTLLTATPGPLFKKYKEMDVYPLNEVVRPSYHGWKDNHIVKLDNAGGSCVDFVSEVLTDQHQLIQPGTKWYIPAERRKNSHDAVFRLCVGHGMAVFVVNGDGLTLQRPSMDPVTEDKVEELNRQMMKMYAKYELHKYAVAITGNICVSRGISIMSEDFIFDYGILSACKRKTEASQSAGRLKGNIKEWANYKPPTVFTTEKFDAIATAVEDATRRLAALAHERHEAGESTVITKSEYSNDHEVHDHQCIRHPTLFNNMTEVVEFLGTTPIMTAMGVISGPKPRSMTKKVRDNCNGYAVSTRLLRKGNKAMDLTADDRLTIDKANEISESTNISANKGQPYFVLPVYESLTTPADEEKYQVRYLQKS
;
A
#
# COMPACT_ATOMS: atom_id res chain seq x y z
N MET A 1 -4.08 -22.39 1.48
CA MET A 1 -4.70 -22.44 0.14
C MET A 1 -3.61 -22.96 -0.76
N GLN A 2 -3.72 -24.18 -1.29
CA GLN A 2 -2.61 -24.85 -1.97
C GLN A 2 -2.70 -24.56 -3.47
N THR A 3 -2.50 -23.30 -3.85
CA THR A 3 -2.07 -22.95 -5.20
C THR A 3 -0.66 -23.51 -5.38
N THR A 4 -0.39 -24.18 -6.50
CA THR A 4 0.97 -24.57 -6.89
C THR A 4 1.86 -23.34 -6.79
N ARG A 5 2.87 -23.44 -5.93
CA ARG A 5 3.61 -22.32 -5.32
C ARG A 5 4.41 -21.50 -6.34
N ASP A 6 4.57 -22.00 -7.56
CA ASP A 6 5.39 -21.44 -8.63
C ASP A 6 4.63 -20.52 -9.61
N GLN A 7 3.31 -20.33 -9.40
CA GLN A 7 2.46 -19.57 -10.32
C GLN A 7 2.10 -18.16 -9.83
N PHE A 8 2.41 -17.80 -8.58
CA PHE A 8 2.06 -16.49 -8.02
C PHE A 8 3.23 -15.86 -7.30
N THR A 9 3.76 -14.77 -7.86
CA THR A 9 4.92 -14.08 -7.30
C THR A 9 4.61 -12.60 -7.07
N LEU A 10 5.09 -12.04 -5.97
CA LEU A 10 4.97 -10.63 -5.62
C LEU A 10 6.29 -9.90 -5.89
N ILE A 11 6.24 -8.85 -6.71
CA ILE A 11 7.29 -7.83 -6.81
C ILE A 11 6.84 -6.61 -6.02
N ALA A 12 7.52 -6.34 -4.92
CA ALA A 12 7.30 -5.17 -4.08
C ALA A 12 8.53 -4.26 -4.11
N LYS A 13 8.36 -2.99 -4.47
CA LYS A 13 9.40 -1.94 -4.32
C LYS A 13 8.74 -0.61 -3.93
N PRO A 14 9.47 0.30 -3.25
CA PRO A 14 8.96 1.62 -2.87
C PRO A 14 8.32 2.41 -4.02
N GLU A 15 7.50 3.40 -3.70
CA GLU A 15 6.94 4.31 -4.70
C GLU A 15 8.04 4.94 -5.57
N GLN A 16 7.81 5.11 -6.88
CA GLN A 16 8.77 5.74 -7.81
C GLN A 16 10.18 5.11 -7.90
N SER A 17 10.40 3.90 -7.37
CA SER A 17 11.69 3.19 -7.43
C SER A 17 11.91 2.32 -8.68
N GLY A 18 11.04 2.41 -9.69
CA GLY A 18 11.20 1.66 -10.94
C GLY A 18 10.64 0.22 -10.95
N LYS A 19 9.50 -0.04 -10.29
CA LYS A 19 8.82 -1.36 -10.36
C LYS A 19 8.51 -1.81 -11.79
N THR A 20 7.95 -0.93 -12.61
CA THR A 20 7.62 -1.21 -14.01
C THR A 20 8.88 -1.56 -14.81
N PHE A 21 10.03 -0.95 -14.48
CA PHE A 21 11.30 -1.28 -15.13
C PHE A 21 11.73 -2.72 -14.84
N VAL A 22 11.55 -3.21 -13.60
CA VAL A 22 11.81 -4.62 -13.26
C VAL A 22 10.94 -5.56 -14.12
N MET A 23 9.64 -5.29 -14.24
CA MET A 23 8.76 -6.07 -15.13
C MET A 23 9.27 -6.08 -16.57
N ILE A 24 9.66 -4.92 -17.11
CA ILE A 24 10.16 -4.81 -18.49
C ILE A 24 11.45 -5.62 -18.66
N GLN A 25 12.39 -5.52 -17.72
CA GLN A 25 13.64 -6.29 -17.75
C GLN A 25 13.37 -7.80 -17.68
N GLU A 26 12.42 -8.24 -16.85
CA GLU A 26 12.03 -9.65 -16.80
C GLU A 26 11.38 -10.14 -18.09
N ILE A 27 10.58 -9.29 -18.74
CA ILE A 27 10.01 -9.59 -20.05
C ILE A 27 11.14 -9.72 -21.08
N ILE A 28 12.06 -8.76 -21.15
CA ILE A 28 13.23 -8.78 -22.04
C ILE A 28 14.06 -10.05 -21.81
N ASN A 29 14.37 -10.36 -20.55
CA ASN A 29 15.13 -11.55 -20.19
C ASN A 29 14.43 -12.82 -20.68
N CYS A 30 13.10 -12.88 -20.63
CA CYS A 30 12.35 -14.03 -21.15
C CYS A 30 12.34 -14.10 -22.67
N LEU A 31 12.31 -12.96 -23.37
CA LEU A 31 12.36 -12.89 -24.83
C LEU A 31 13.74 -13.29 -25.38
N ASN A 32 14.81 -13.02 -24.62
CA ASN A 32 16.18 -13.35 -25.00
C ASN A 32 16.59 -14.81 -24.71
N LYS A 33 15.74 -15.59 -24.02
CA LYS A 33 16.02 -17.02 -23.76
C LYS A 33 15.92 -17.84 -25.05
N SER A 34 16.85 -18.77 -25.21
CA SER A 34 16.86 -19.74 -26.30
C SER A 34 15.63 -20.68 -26.26
N ALA A 35 15.33 -21.32 -27.39
CA ALA A 35 14.26 -22.31 -27.47
C ALA A 35 14.52 -23.49 -26.51
N GLU A 36 15.78 -23.87 -26.32
CA GLU A 36 16.23 -24.90 -25.39
C GLU A 36 15.92 -24.49 -23.93
N GLU A 37 16.24 -23.25 -23.55
CA GLU A 37 15.95 -22.72 -22.21
C GLU A 37 14.44 -22.63 -21.92
N LEU A 38 13.64 -22.33 -22.94
CA LEU A 38 12.19 -22.29 -22.85
C LEU A 38 11.53 -23.66 -23.07
N LYS A 39 12.32 -24.73 -23.27
CA LYS A 39 11.81 -26.08 -23.57
C LYS A 39 10.82 -26.08 -24.75
N GLY A 40 11.12 -25.30 -25.79
CA GLY A 40 10.29 -25.11 -26.97
C GLY A 40 9.01 -24.30 -26.75
N LYS A 41 8.82 -23.69 -25.56
CA LYS A 41 7.62 -22.92 -25.25
C LYS A 41 7.73 -21.46 -25.72
N THR A 42 6.64 -20.93 -26.26
CA THR A 42 6.48 -19.50 -26.54
C THR A 42 5.96 -18.77 -25.31
N VAL A 43 6.57 -17.65 -24.94
CA VAL A 43 6.08 -16.81 -23.83
C VAL A 43 5.10 -15.77 -24.36
N ILE A 44 3.91 -15.69 -23.76
CA ILE A 44 2.90 -14.66 -24.02
C ILE A 44 2.80 -13.79 -22.77
N ASN A 45 3.11 -12.50 -22.89
CA ASN A 45 3.00 -11.53 -21.80
C ASN A 45 1.67 -10.78 -21.86
N ILE A 46 0.97 -10.71 -20.74
CA ILE A 46 -0.27 -9.96 -20.59
C ILE A 46 -0.11 -8.99 -19.43
N ILE A 47 0.02 -7.72 -19.75
CA ILE A 47 0.27 -6.63 -18.81
C ILE A 47 -1.05 -5.92 -18.51
N PHE A 48 -1.45 -5.99 -17.26
CA PHE A 48 -2.56 -5.26 -16.70
C PHE A 48 -2.05 -4.03 -15.96
N CYS A 49 -2.30 -2.86 -16.54
CA CYS A 49 -2.05 -1.58 -15.88
C CYS A 49 -3.23 -1.20 -14.98
N ASP A 50 -3.05 -0.23 -14.08
CA ASP A 50 -4.16 0.36 -13.34
C ASP A 50 -5.29 0.81 -14.29
N ASN A 51 -6.51 0.93 -13.79
CA ASN A 51 -7.70 1.37 -14.53
C ASN A 51 -7.66 2.88 -14.83
N ASN A 52 -6.57 3.34 -15.44
CA ASN A 52 -6.32 4.71 -15.84
C ASN A 52 -5.59 4.67 -17.19
N LEU A 53 -6.22 5.21 -18.22
CA LEU A 53 -5.69 5.23 -19.58
C LEU A 53 -4.33 5.94 -19.67
N LEU A 54 -4.07 6.94 -18.82
CA LEU A 54 -2.77 7.62 -18.77
C LEU A 54 -1.66 6.68 -18.29
N LEU A 55 -1.97 5.80 -17.33
CA LEU A 55 -1.01 4.82 -16.81
C LEU A 55 -0.75 3.71 -17.82
N THR A 56 -1.79 3.29 -18.55
CA THR A 56 -1.63 2.36 -19.68
C THR A 56 -0.77 2.97 -20.77
N LYS A 57 -0.99 4.23 -21.15
CA LYS A 57 -0.19 4.94 -22.15
C LYS A 57 1.26 5.10 -21.70
N GLN A 58 1.50 5.56 -20.47
CA GLN A 58 2.86 5.68 -19.93
C GLN A 58 3.59 4.34 -19.87
N THR A 59 2.90 3.26 -19.49
CA THR A 59 3.51 1.92 -19.48
C THR A 59 3.82 1.46 -20.91
N SER A 60 2.93 1.74 -21.86
CA SER A 60 3.13 1.40 -23.28
C SER A 60 4.35 2.13 -23.85
N GLU A 61 4.45 3.45 -23.65
CA GLU A 61 5.59 4.27 -24.13
C GLU A 61 6.93 3.79 -23.53
N ARG A 62 6.94 3.41 -22.25
CA ARG A 62 8.14 2.85 -21.59
C ARG A 62 8.54 1.50 -22.18
N VAL A 63 7.56 0.62 -22.38
CA VAL A 63 7.77 -0.71 -22.94
C VAL A 63 8.31 -0.61 -24.37
N GLU A 64 7.70 0.23 -25.20
CA GLU A 64 8.10 0.46 -26.60
C GLU A 64 9.56 0.95 -26.67
N LYS A 65 9.89 2.01 -25.94
CA LYS A 65 11.25 2.59 -25.93
C LYS A 65 12.34 1.61 -25.48
N GLU A 66 12.08 0.84 -24.42
CA GLU A 66 13.06 -0.09 -23.84
C GLU A 66 13.21 -1.38 -24.68
N LEU A 67 12.21 -1.74 -25.49
CA LEU A 67 12.28 -2.93 -26.34
C LEU A 67 12.78 -2.61 -27.75
N GLU A 68 12.48 -1.45 -28.31
CA GLU A 68 13.10 -0.98 -29.55
C GLU A 68 14.63 -0.92 -29.43
N SER A 69 15.15 -0.54 -28.26
CA SER A 69 16.60 -0.49 -28.01
C SER A 69 17.26 -1.88 -27.90
N VAL A 70 16.47 -2.93 -27.65
CA VAL A 70 16.96 -4.31 -27.43
C VAL A 70 16.63 -5.25 -28.61
N THR A 71 15.59 -4.96 -29.39
CA THR A 71 15.14 -5.82 -30.49
C THR A 71 15.36 -5.18 -31.86
N HIS A 72 16.22 -5.81 -32.67
CA HIS A 72 16.35 -5.54 -34.12
C HIS A 72 15.26 -6.27 -34.96
N ASN A 73 14.25 -6.88 -34.32
CA ASN A 73 13.37 -7.92 -34.90
C ASN A 73 11.85 -7.70 -34.67
N GLY A 74 11.39 -6.46 -34.45
CA GLY A 74 9.97 -6.10 -34.65
C GLY A 74 8.94 -6.76 -33.72
N GLU A 75 9.30 -7.14 -32.48
CA GLU A 75 8.29 -7.61 -31.52
C GLU A 75 7.34 -6.46 -31.15
N THR A 76 6.05 -6.61 -31.49
CA THR A 76 5.05 -5.55 -31.36
C THR A 76 4.15 -5.77 -30.15
N TYR A 77 3.89 -4.72 -29.36
CA TYR A 77 2.86 -4.72 -28.32
C TYR A 77 1.52 -4.34 -28.90
N VAL A 78 0.46 -5.01 -28.45
CA VAL A 78 -0.90 -4.65 -28.80
C VAL A 78 -1.67 -4.11 -27.60
N GLU A 79 -2.25 -2.92 -27.75
CA GLU A 79 -3.16 -2.36 -26.75
C GLU A 79 -4.53 -3.05 -26.86
N PHE A 80 -4.91 -3.85 -25.87
CA PHE A 80 -6.23 -4.48 -25.83
C PHE A 80 -7.26 -3.54 -25.18
N SER A 81 -7.80 -2.63 -25.99
CA SER A 81 -8.59 -1.49 -25.52
C SER A 81 -9.92 -1.34 -26.27
N SER A 82 -10.89 -0.69 -25.61
CA SER A 82 -12.18 -0.39 -26.24
C SER A 82 -12.18 0.88 -27.09
N ARG A 83 -11.04 1.60 -27.11
CA ARG A 83 -10.85 2.88 -27.81
C ARG A 83 -11.28 2.78 -29.29
N LYS A 84 -11.96 3.82 -29.76
CA LYS A 84 -12.39 3.92 -31.16
C LYS A 84 -11.14 4.04 -32.06
N GLY A 85 -11.10 3.26 -33.14
CA GLY A 85 -9.97 3.21 -34.07
C GLY A 85 -8.86 2.22 -33.72
N ASN A 86 -8.94 1.53 -32.58
CA ASN A 86 -8.05 0.41 -32.27
C ASN A 86 -8.56 -0.88 -32.98
N GLU A 87 -7.68 -1.67 -33.58
CA GLU A 87 -8.04 -2.93 -34.26
C GLU A 87 -8.23 -4.10 -33.26
N HIS A 88 -7.57 -4.03 -32.11
CA HIS A 88 -7.57 -5.07 -31.09
C HIS A 88 -8.58 -4.78 -29.97
N ARG A 89 -9.88 -4.81 -30.31
CA ARG A 89 -10.97 -4.46 -29.35
C ARG A 89 -11.63 -5.66 -28.68
N SER A 90 -11.54 -6.85 -29.28
CA SER A 90 -12.13 -8.11 -28.80
C SER A 90 -11.08 -9.16 -28.44
N SER A 91 -11.47 -10.14 -27.62
CA SER A 91 -10.62 -11.31 -27.31
C SER A 91 -10.21 -12.03 -28.60
N ASP A 92 -11.13 -12.15 -29.56
CA ASP A 92 -10.92 -12.88 -30.80
C ASP A 92 -9.89 -12.18 -31.70
N ALA A 93 -9.86 -10.85 -31.70
CA ALA A 93 -8.83 -10.08 -32.40
C ALA A 93 -7.44 -10.29 -31.78
N ILE A 94 -7.35 -10.36 -30.45
CA ILE A 94 -6.09 -10.67 -29.75
C ILE A 94 -5.68 -12.13 -30.01
N PHE A 95 -6.61 -13.07 -29.90
CA PHE A 95 -6.38 -14.48 -30.20
C PHE A 95 -5.81 -14.65 -31.61
N SER A 96 -6.44 -14.03 -32.60
CA SER A 96 -5.97 -14.08 -33.98
C SER A 96 -4.59 -13.45 -34.15
N ALA A 97 -4.27 -12.37 -33.42
CA ALA A 97 -2.95 -11.74 -33.48
C ALA A 97 -1.87 -12.67 -32.90
N ILE A 98 -2.15 -13.36 -31.80
CA ILE A 98 -1.24 -14.34 -31.19
C ILE A 98 -1.00 -15.52 -32.13
N VAL A 99 -2.08 -16.15 -32.63
CA VAL A 99 -1.99 -17.35 -33.48
C VAL A 99 -1.26 -17.07 -34.80
N ARG A 100 -1.42 -15.86 -35.35
CA ARG A 100 -0.72 -15.42 -36.57
C ARG A 100 0.72 -14.95 -36.32
N GLY A 101 1.18 -14.94 -35.07
CA GLY A 101 2.52 -14.48 -34.71
C GLY A 101 2.72 -12.97 -34.82
N VAL A 102 1.64 -12.19 -34.86
CA VAL A 102 1.69 -10.71 -34.92
C VAL A 102 2.20 -10.13 -33.60
N THR A 103 1.82 -10.75 -32.48
CA THR A 103 2.20 -10.28 -31.15
C THR A 103 2.27 -11.41 -30.15
N LYS A 104 3.15 -11.23 -29.15
CA LYS A 104 3.22 -12.05 -27.93
C LYS A 104 2.97 -11.21 -26.68
N ASN A 105 2.81 -9.90 -26.83
CA ASN A 105 2.82 -8.97 -25.73
C ASN A 105 1.59 -8.07 -25.77
N ILE A 106 0.72 -8.23 -24.79
CA ILE A 106 -0.59 -7.56 -24.72
C ILE A 106 -0.60 -6.62 -23.53
N ILE A 107 -1.06 -5.40 -23.72
CA ILE A 107 -1.23 -4.43 -22.64
C ILE A 107 -2.69 -3.99 -22.53
N CYS A 108 -3.23 -3.92 -21.31
CA CYS A 108 -4.62 -3.55 -21.09
C CYS A 108 -4.86 -2.95 -19.69
N CYS A 109 -6.01 -2.29 -19.51
CA CYS A 109 -6.44 -1.80 -18.20
C CYS A 109 -7.01 -2.92 -17.34
N THR A 110 -6.77 -2.86 -16.04
CA THR A 110 -7.38 -3.78 -15.07
C THR A 110 -8.83 -3.39 -14.77
N ASN A 111 -9.76 -3.99 -15.53
CA ASN A 111 -11.19 -3.89 -15.26
C ASN A 111 -11.88 -5.24 -15.44
N GLY A 112 -13.10 -5.37 -14.89
CA GLY A 112 -13.83 -6.64 -14.89
C GLY A 112 -14.05 -7.23 -16.28
N LYS A 113 -14.26 -6.39 -17.31
CA LYS A 113 -14.43 -6.85 -18.69
C LYS A 113 -13.12 -7.44 -19.23
N ARG A 114 -12.02 -6.67 -19.21
CA ARG A 114 -10.69 -7.14 -19.67
C ARG A 114 -10.17 -8.35 -18.92
N VAL A 115 -10.35 -8.41 -17.61
CA VAL A 115 -9.98 -9.60 -16.81
C VAL A 115 -10.77 -10.83 -17.29
N SER A 116 -12.06 -10.67 -17.59
CA SER A 116 -12.90 -11.77 -18.09
C SER A 116 -12.52 -12.16 -19.52
N ASP A 117 -12.26 -11.18 -20.38
CA ASP A 117 -11.84 -11.40 -21.78
C ASP A 117 -10.50 -12.13 -21.84
N ILE A 118 -9.52 -11.76 -21.00
CA ILE A 118 -8.22 -12.45 -20.90
C ILE A 118 -8.37 -13.87 -20.34
N SER A 119 -9.23 -14.06 -19.34
CA SER A 119 -9.49 -15.42 -18.82
C SER A 119 -10.06 -16.32 -19.93
N ARG A 120 -10.98 -15.79 -20.73
CA ARG A 120 -11.52 -16.49 -21.90
C ARG A 120 -10.44 -16.74 -22.95
N LEU A 121 -9.66 -15.72 -23.31
CA LEU A 121 -8.55 -15.83 -24.27
C LEU A 121 -7.59 -16.96 -23.89
N ILE A 122 -7.18 -17.03 -22.62
CA ILE A 122 -6.26 -18.07 -22.12
C ILE A 122 -6.91 -19.46 -22.23
N ASN A 123 -8.20 -19.59 -21.88
CA ASN A 123 -8.91 -20.86 -22.05
C ASN A 123 -9.01 -21.27 -23.52
N ASP A 124 -9.33 -20.31 -24.41
CA ASP A 124 -9.44 -20.54 -25.85
C ASP A 124 -8.07 -20.97 -26.41
N LEU A 125 -6.97 -20.33 -26.01
CA LEU A 125 -5.60 -20.72 -26.39
C LEU A 125 -5.23 -22.13 -25.91
N ASN A 126 -5.68 -22.53 -24.72
CA ASN A 126 -5.44 -23.90 -24.20
C ASN A 126 -6.34 -24.95 -24.87
N SER A 127 -7.45 -24.54 -25.49
CA SER A 127 -8.38 -25.47 -26.17
C SER A 127 -7.97 -25.83 -27.59
N VAL A 128 -6.99 -25.12 -28.17
CA VAL A 128 -6.52 -25.32 -29.54
C VAL A 128 -5.13 -25.91 -29.56
N GLU A 129 -4.86 -26.76 -30.55
CA GLU A 129 -3.51 -27.28 -30.78
C GLU A 129 -2.66 -26.19 -31.44
N MET A 130 -1.85 -25.52 -30.60
CA MET A 130 -0.89 -24.52 -31.06
C MET A 130 0.34 -25.18 -31.67
N LYS A 131 0.92 -24.57 -32.72
CA LYS A 131 2.16 -25.06 -33.35
C LYS A 131 3.33 -25.21 -32.37
N CYS A 132 3.36 -24.38 -31.33
CA CYS A 132 4.32 -24.47 -30.25
C CYS A 132 3.58 -24.38 -28.91
N PRO A 133 3.98 -25.14 -27.88
CA PRO A 133 3.45 -24.98 -26.54
C PRO A 133 3.72 -23.55 -26.04
N PHE A 134 2.92 -23.04 -25.11
CA PHE A 134 3.08 -21.67 -24.61
C PHE A 134 3.04 -21.58 -23.09
N VAL A 135 3.49 -20.44 -22.58
CA VAL A 135 3.37 -20.00 -21.19
C VAL A 135 2.80 -18.60 -21.18
N CYS A 136 1.73 -18.38 -20.44
CA CYS A 136 1.13 -17.07 -20.22
C CYS A 136 1.68 -16.44 -18.94
N ARG A 137 2.34 -15.30 -19.06
CA ARG A 137 2.78 -14.47 -17.93
C ARG A 137 1.87 -13.27 -17.79
N VAL A 138 1.10 -13.23 -16.70
CA VAL A 138 0.17 -12.17 -16.38
C VAL A 138 0.83 -11.24 -15.37
N TRP A 139 1.02 -9.98 -15.74
CA TRP A 139 1.61 -8.95 -14.89
C TRP A 139 0.52 -8.01 -14.41
N LEU A 140 0.33 -7.87 -13.09
CA LEU A 140 -0.69 -6.99 -12.50
C LEU A 140 -0.04 -5.80 -11.79
N ASP A 141 -0.10 -4.62 -12.39
CA ASP A 141 0.36 -3.38 -11.76
C ASP A 141 -0.66 -2.83 -10.75
N GLU A 142 -0.17 -2.16 -9.71
CA GLU A 142 -0.96 -1.67 -8.57
C GLU A 142 -1.88 -2.75 -7.97
N ALA A 143 -1.35 -3.98 -7.82
CA ALA A 143 -2.09 -5.19 -7.48
C ALA A 143 -2.91 -5.10 -6.19
N ASP A 144 -2.51 -4.27 -5.24
CA ASP A 144 -3.25 -4.01 -3.99
C ASP A 144 -4.68 -3.49 -4.23
N LYS A 145 -4.96 -2.88 -5.39
CA LYS A 145 -6.30 -2.41 -5.78
C LYS A 145 -7.20 -3.54 -6.28
N PHE A 146 -6.62 -4.62 -6.77
CA PHE A 146 -7.31 -5.61 -7.60
C PHE A 146 -7.45 -6.97 -6.91
N ILE A 147 -7.35 -7.01 -5.58
CA ILE A 147 -7.50 -8.22 -4.75
C ILE A 147 -8.73 -9.05 -5.14
N SER A 148 -9.86 -8.40 -5.43
CA SER A 148 -11.08 -9.09 -5.87
C SER A 148 -10.88 -9.84 -7.19
N HIS A 149 -10.24 -9.22 -8.19
CA HIS A 149 -9.93 -9.86 -9.47
C HIS A 149 -8.89 -10.97 -9.30
N ILE A 150 -7.85 -10.74 -8.51
CA ILE A 150 -6.83 -11.74 -8.17
C ILE A 150 -7.50 -12.98 -7.57
N THR A 151 -8.30 -12.81 -6.52
CA THR A 151 -8.95 -13.93 -5.82
C THR A 151 -10.00 -14.64 -6.65
N LYS A 152 -10.83 -13.91 -7.41
CA LYS A 152 -11.99 -14.52 -8.10
C LYS A 152 -11.69 -15.02 -9.51
N LYS A 153 -10.59 -14.57 -10.12
CA LYS A 153 -10.29 -14.86 -11.54
C LYS A 153 -8.90 -15.43 -11.74
N PHE A 154 -7.85 -14.70 -11.36
CA PHE A 154 -6.48 -15.13 -11.65
C PHE A 154 -6.04 -16.36 -10.84
N ILE A 155 -6.37 -16.43 -9.55
CA ILE A 155 -6.04 -17.60 -8.72
C ILE A 155 -6.71 -18.88 -9.28
N PRO A 156 -8.02 -18.90 -9.53
CA PRO A 156 -8.67 -20.05 -10.18
C PRO A 156 -8.07 -20.38 -11.55
N LEU A 157 -7.75 -19.36 -12.35
CA LEU A 157 -7.22 -19.55 -13.71
C LEU A 157 -5.86 -20.25 -13.68
N ALA A 158 -4.91 -19.79 -12.85
CA ALA A 158 -3.61 -20.43 -12.72
C ALA A 158 -3.73 -21.85 -12.16
N ALA A 159 -4.60 -22.05 -11.16
CA ALA A 159 -4.84 -23.38 -10.59
C ALA A 159 -5.46 -24.37 -11.60
N SER A 160 -6.16 -23.88 -12.63
CA SER A 160 -6.70 -24.70 -13.72
C SER A 160 -5.74 -24.88 -14.90
N CYS A 161 -4.63 -24.14 -14.93
CA CYS A 161 -3.74 -24.08 -16.09
C CYS A 161 -2.29 -23.84 -15.66
N ASP A 162 -1.49 -24.91 -15.65
CA ASP A 162 -0.08 -24.89 -15.24
C ASP A 162 0.78 -23.94 -16.07
N SER A 163 0.37 -23.58 -17.29
CA SER A 163 1.07 -22.65 -18.17
C SER A 163 0.84 -21.17 -17.81
N VAL A 164 0.03 -20.86 -16.80
CA VAL A 164 -0.26 -19.48 -16.38
C VAL A 164 0.54 -19.13 -15.12
N HIS A 165 1.35 -18.08 -15.21
CA HIS A 165 2.05 -17.48 -14.08
C HIS A 165 1.60 -16.03 -13.90
N VAL A 166 1.35 -15.62 -12.66
CA VAL A 166 0.81 -14.32 -12.30
C VAL A 166 1.80 -13.59 -11.40
N THR A 167 2.28 -12.45 -11.85
CA THR A 167 3.18 -11.59 -11.09
C THR A 167 2.45 -10.33 -10.64
N LEU A 168 2.45 -10.07 -9.35
CA LEU A 168 1.79 -8.94 -8.71
C LEU A 168 2.82 -7.84 -8.45
N LEU A 169 2.57 -6.62 -8.93
CA LEU A 169 3.41 -5.46 -8.65
C LEU A 169 2.69 -4.48 -7.74
N THR A 170 3.34 -4.02 -6.66
CA THR A 170 2.78 -2.95 -5.80
C THR A 170 3.85 -2.22 -4.99
N ALA A 171 3.58 -0.96 -4.66
CA ALA A 171 4.34 -0.21 -3.67
C ALA A 171 3.85 -0.44 -2.23
N THR A 172 2.66 -0.99 -2.08
CA THR A 172 1.95 -1.04 -0.81
C THR A 172 1.37 -2.44 -0.58
N PRO A 173 2.21 -3.41 -0.19
CA PRO A 173 1.84 -4.83 -0.17
C PRO A 173 0.93 -5.22 1.01
N GLY A 174 0.76 -4.37 2.02
CA GLY A 174 -0.02 -4.68 3.23
C GLY A 174 -1.44 -5.24 3.00
N PRO A 175 -2.26 -4.69 2.09
CA PRO A 175 -3.56 -5.26 1.74
C PRO A 175 -3.48 -6.71 1.20
N LEU A 176 -2.43 -7.04 0.45
CA LEU A 176 -2.20 -8.39 -0.09
C LEU A 176 -1.85 -9.36 1.05
N PHE A 177 -0.88 -9.02 1.91
CA PHE A 177 -0.54 -9.84 3.09
C PHE A 177 -1.71 -10.01 4.07
N LYS A 178 -2.54 -8.97 4.24
CA LYS A 178 -3.75 -9.06 5.06
C LYS A 178 -4.72 -10.10 4.50
N LYS A 179 -4.82 -10.22 3.18
CA LYS A 179 -5.72 -11.15 2.48
C LYS A 179 -5.15 -12.56 2.39
N TYR A 180 -3.92 -12.71 1.88
CA TYR A 180 -3.35 -14.00 1.49
C TYR A 180 -2.50 -14.65 2.60
N LYS A 181 -2.11 -13.89 3.63
CA LYS A 181 -1.33 -14.31 4.81
C LYS A 181 0.12 -14.69 4.53
N GLU A 182 0.43 -15.18 3.35
CA GLU A 182 1.78 -15.45 2.89
C GLU A 182 1.82 -15.25 1.37
N MET A 183 2.99 -14.88 0.86
CA MET A 183 3.21 -14.67 -0.58
C MET A 183 4.64 -15.04 -0.92
N ASP A 184 4.84 -15.65 -2.08
CA ASP A 184 6.16 -15.77 -2.68
C ASP A 184 6.62 -14.40 -3.18
N VAL A 185 7.79 -13.95 -2.76
CA VAL A 185 8.31 -12.61 -3.05
C VAL A 185 9.52 -12.73 -3.96
N TYR A 186 9.53 -11.97 -5.05
CA TYR A 186 10.63 -11.99 -5.99
C TYR A 186 11.91 -11.45 -5.34
N PRO A 187 13.03 -12.21 -5.36
CA PRO A 187 14.27 -11.81 -4.74
C PRO A 187 14.99 -10.75 -5.59
N LEU A 188 14.86 -9.48 -5.18
CA LEU A 188 15.51 -8.37 -5.88
C LEU A 188 16.90 -8.13 -5.29
N ASN A 189 17.93 -8.27 -6.12
CA ASN A 189 19.31 -7.90 -5.75
C ASN A 189 19.40 -6.41 -5.37
N GLU A 190 18.79 -5.53 -6.17
CA GLU A 190 18.76 -4.10 -5.90
C GLU A 190 17.32 -3.61 -5.66
N VAL A 191 16.98 -3.30 -4.41
CA VAL A 191 15.64 -2.85 -4.03
C VAL A 191 15.38 -1.39 -4.45
N VAL A 192 16.37 -0.52 -4.30
CA VAL A 192 16.39 0.85 -4.82
C VAL A 192 17.78 1.19 -5.34
N ARG A 193 17.86 2.13 -6.29
CA ARG A 193 19.15 2.61 -6.83
C ARG A 193 19.84 3.59 -5.88
N PRO A 194 21.17 3.78 -5.98
CA PRO A 194 21.86 4.86 -5.27
C PRO A 194 21.27 6.25 -5.55
N SER A 195 20.77 6.46 -6.77
CA SER A 195 20.12 7.70 -7.20
C SER A 195 18.71 7.90 -6.65
N TYR A 196 18.17 6.93 -5.92
CA TYR A 196 16.84 7.00 -5.34
C TYR A 196 16.81 7.93 -4.11
N HIS A 197 15.97 8.95 -4.20
CA HIS A 197 15.52 9.80 -3.10
C HIS A 197 14.27 9.16 -2.46
N GLY A 198 14.41 8.67 -1.24
CA GLY A 198 13.33 8.11 -0.42
C GLY A 198 12.67 9.14 0.49
N TRP A 199 11.68 8.72 1.27
CA TRP A 199 10.94 9.62 2.16
C TRP A 199 11.86 10.38 3.12
N LYS A 200 12.76 9.67 3.80
CA LYS A 200 13.70 10.22 4.79
C LYS A 200 14.79 11.12 4.19
N ASP A 201 14.94 11.13 2.86
CA ASP A 201 15.87 12.05 2.20
C ASP A 201 15.28 13.47 2.07
N ASN A 202 13.98 13.65 2.30
CA ASN A 202 13.34 14.97 2.37
C ASN A 202 13.72 15.71 3.66
N HIS A 203 13.66 17.03 3.66
CA HIS A 203 13.72 17.82 4.89
C HIS A 203 12.33 17.84 5.57
N ILE A 204 12.09 16.89 6.46
CA ILE A 204 10.80 16.73 7.14
C ILE A 204 10.65 17.76 8.28
N VAL A 205 9.58 18.57 8.22
CA VAL A 205 9.16 19.49 9.27
C VAL A 205 7.83 18.99 9.84
N LYS A 206 7.87 18.52 11.09
CA LYS A 206 6.70 17.98 11.77
C LYS A 206 5.98 19.09 12.52
N LEU A 207 4.67 19.20 12.28
CA LEU A 207 3.81 20.21 12.87
C LEU A 207 2.54 19.56 13.43
N ASP A 208 1.99 20.18 14.46
CA ASP A 208 0.67 19.81 14.98
C ASP A 208 -0.42 20.22 13.99
N ASN A 209 -1.54 19.51 14.00
CA ASN A 209 -2.73 19.86 13.22
C ASN A 209 -3.84 20.28 14.18
N ALA A 210 -3.81 21.54 14.61
CA ALA A 210 -4.71 22.05 15.64
C ALA A 210 -6.17 22.05 15.15
N GLY A 211 -6.42 22.40 13.88
CA GLY A 211 -7.76 22.35 13.27
C GLY A 211 -8.28 20.92 13.02
N GLY A 212 -7.40 19.91 12.99
CA GLY A 212 -7.77 18.50 12.91
C GLY A 212 -8.22 18.00 11.54
N SER A 213 -8.31 18.86 10.52
CA SER A 213 -8.58 18.47 9.14
C SER A 213 -7.37 18.68 8.22
N CYS A 214 -7.40 18.08 7.03
CA CYS A 214 -6.35 18.28 6.03
C CYS A 214 -6.34 19.72 5.50
N VAL A 215 -7.50 20.35 5.37
CA VAL A 215 -7.64 21.72 4.85
C VAL A 215 -7.12 22.71 5.89
N ASP A 216 -7.43 22.49 7.17
CA ASP A 216 -6.96 23.36 8.25
C ASP A 216 -5.43 23.32 8.35
N PHE A 217 -4.84 22.12 8.32
CA PHE A 217 -3.38 21.97 8.31
C PHE A 217 -2.72 22.71 7.13
N VAL A 218 -3.32 22.63 5.93
CA VAL A 218 -2.81 23.39 4.77
C VAL A 218 -2.91 24.89 5.01
N SER A 219 -4.03 25.36 5.58
CA SER A 219 -4.23 26.77 5.91
C SER A 219 -3.21 27.27 6.93
N GLU A 220 -2.98 26.50 8.00
CA GLU A 220 -2.00 26.80 9.07
C GLU A 220 -0.59 26.92 8.46
N VAL A 221 -0.15 25.92 7.70
CA VAL A 221 1.19 25.91 7.08
C VAL A 221 1.36 27.06 6.08
N LEU A 222 0.39 27.31 5.19
CA LEU A 222 0.49 28.40 4.21
C LEU A 222 0.51 29.78 4.87
N THR A 223 -0.11 29.92 6.04
CA THR A 223 -0.10 31.16 6.83
C THR A 223 1.24 31.33 7.53
N ASP A 224 1.69 30.31 8.27
CA ASP A 224 2.89 30.37 9.10
C ASP A 224 4.18 30.38 8.28
N GLN A 225 4.14 29.79 7.08
CA GLN A 225 5.27 29.68 6.16
C GLN A 225 5.10 30.56 4.93
N HIS A 226 4.29 31.62 5.01
CA HIS A 226 3.98 32.50 3.89
C HIS A 226 5.23 33.06 3.17
N GLN A 227 6.30 33.31 3.91
CA GLN A 227 7.59 33.77 3.39
C GLN A 227 8.21 32.82 2.34
N LEU A 228 7.87 31.53 2.37
CA LEU A 228 8.37 30.53 1.41
C LEU A 228 7.62 30.55 0.08
N ILE A 229 6.47 31.23 0.03
CA ILE A 229 5.63 31.34 -1.18
C ILE A 229 6.23 32.40 -2.09
N GLN A 230 7.26 32.01 -2.84
CA GLN A 230 8.01 32.89 -3.74
C GLN A 230 7.86 32.46 -5.21
N PRO A 231 7.92 33.41 -6.17
CA PRO A 231 7.97 33.09 -7.59
C PRO A 231 9.00 32.00 -7.93
N GLY A 232 8.61 31.05 -8.77
CA GLY A 232 9.47 29.94 -9.20
C GLY A 232 9.43 28.71 -8.30
N THR A 233 8.95 28.84 -7.05
CA THR A 233 8.80 27.69 -6.14
C THR A 233 7.69 26.75 -6.57
N LYS A 234 7.86 25.45 -6.32
CA LYS A 234 6.95 24.38 -6.76
C LYS A 234 6.51 23.56 -5.55
N TRP A 235 5.20 23.42 -5.38
CA TRP A 235 4.57 22.85 -4.19
C TRP A 235 3.71 21.65 -4.53
N TYR A 236 3.82 20.58 -3.74
CA TYR A 236 2.89 19.45 -3.78
C TYR A 236 1.96 19.50 -2.56
N ILE A 237 0.69 19.83 -2.79
CA ILE A 237 -0.32 20.05 -1.74
C ILE A 237 -1.55 19.17 -2.02
N PRO A 238 -1.45 17.85 -1.80
CA PRO A 238 -2.54 16.92 -2.02
C PRO A 238 -3.69 17.20 -1.03
N ALA A 239 -4.91 17.09 -1.54
CA ALA A 239 -6.14 17.23 -0.77
C ALA A 239 -6.73 15.85 -0.38
N GLU A 240 -7.84 15.83 0.35
CA GLU A 240 -8.58 14.58 0.60
C GLU A 240 -9.37 14.13 -0.63
N ARG A 241 -9.80 12.86 -0.68
CA ARG A 241 -10.50 12.24 -1.81
C ARG A 241 -11.71 13.02 -2.39
N ARG A 242 -12.38 13.86 -1.60
CA ARG A 242 -13.60 14.57 -2.02
C ARG A 242 -13.23 15.81 -2.83
N LYS A 243 -13.92 16.05 -3.96
CA LYS A 243 -13.71 17.25 -4.81
C LYS A 243 -13.77 18.55 -4.01
N ASN A 244 -14.72 18.68 -3.08
CA ASN A 244 -14.81 19.87 -2.22
C ASN A 244 -13.54 20.14 -1.39
N SER A 245 -12.78 19.10 -1.03
CA SER A 245 -11.49 19.27 -0.36
C SER A 245 -10.42 19.77 -1.34
N HIS A 246 -10.45 19.31 -2.60
CA HIS A 246 -9.58 19.84 -3.64
C HIS A 246 -9.87 21.33 -3.85
N ASP A 247 -11.15 21.70 -3.96
CA ASP A 247 -11.58 23.10 -4.16
C ASP A 247 -11.19 23.99 -2.97
N ALA A 248 -11.26 23.47 -1.75
CA ALA A 248 -10.84 24.20 -0.55
C ALA A 248 -9.32 24.46 -0.53
N VAL A 249 -8.51 23.42 -0.75
CA VAL A 249 -7.04 23.56 -0.84
C VAL A 249 -6.65 24.48 -1.99
N PHE A 250 -7.32 24.33 -3.13
CA PHE A 250 -7.17 25.20 -4.28
C PHE A 250 -7.41 26.69 -3.92
N ARG A 251 -8.53 27.00 -3.26
CA ARG A 251 -8.87 28.37 -2.85
C ARG A 251 -7.86 28.94 -1.86
N LEU A 252 -7.37 28.14 -0.92
CA LEU A 252 -6.30 28.56 0.01
C LEU A 252 -5.05 28.96 -0.77
N CYS A 253 -4.57 28.10 -1.66
CA CYS A 253 -3.37 28.37 -2.46
C CYS A 253 -3.52 29.64 -3.31
N VAL A 254 -4.64 29.83 -3.99
CA VAL A 254 -4.91 31.08 -4.77
C VAL A 254 -5.01 32.29 -3.85
N GLY A 255 -5.61 32.15 -2.67
CA GLY A 255 -5.68 33.23 -1.67
C GLY A 255 -4.30 33.71 -1.20
N HIS A 256 -3.30 32.82 -1.21
CA HIS A 256 -1.90 33.16 -0.95
C HIS A 256 -1.10 33.55 -2.22
N GLY A 257 -1.78 33.81 -3.35
CA GLY A 257 -1.13 34.29 -4.58
C GLY A 257 -0.44 33.21 -5.42
N MET A 258 -0.73 31.93 -5.17
CA MET A 258 -0.15 30.83 -5.96
C MET A 258 -0.93 30.59 -7.26
N ALA A 259 -0.23 30.15 -8.30
CA ALA A 259 -0.86 29.48 -9.43
C ALA A 259 -1.06 27.99 -9.09
N VAL A 260 -2.21 27.43 -9.42
CA VAL A 260 -2.59 26.10 -8.95
C VAL A 260 -3.03 25.20 -10.10
N PHE A 261 -2.42 24.03 -10.19
CA PHE A 261 -2.92 22.92 -10.99
C PHE A 261 -3.84 22.04 -10.13
N VAL A 262 -5.11 21.94 -10.51
CA VAL A 262 -6.08 21.01 -9.95
C VAL A 262 -6.22 19.83 -10.90
N VAL A 263 -5.86 18.64 -10.42
CA VAL A 263 -5.89 17.42 -11.21
C VAL A 263 -6.89 16.45 -10.60
N ASN A 264 -8.03 16.28 -11.25
CA ASN A 264 -9.12 15.43 -10.75
C ASN A 264 -9.83 14.69 -11.91
N GLY A 265 -11.02 14.16 -11.69
CA GLY A 265 -11.78 13.44 -12.72
C GLY A 265 -12.29 14.32 -13.88
N ASP A 266 -12.29 15.64 -13.71
CA ASP A 266 -12.80 16.61 -14.69
C ASP A 266 -11.72 17.07 -15.67
N GLY A 267 -10.44 16.81 -15.39
CA GLY A 267 -9.34 17.19 -16.27
C GLY A 267 -8.13 17.72 -15.52
N LEU A 268 -7.30 18.48 -16.24
CA LEU A 268 -6.20 19.29 -15.73
C LEU A 268 -6.62 20.75 -15.79
N THR A 269 -6.95 21.34 -14.65
CA THR A 269 -7.32 22.76 -14.56
C THR A 269 -6.16 23.55 -13.98
N LEU A 270 -5.74 24.60 -14.67
CA LEU A 270 -4.81 25.60 -14.18
C LEU A 270 -5.60 26.87 -13.83
N GLN A 271 -5.40 27.39 -12.63
CA GLN A 271 -5.86 28.72 -12.29
C GLN A 271 -4.72 29.57 -11.74
N ARG A 272 -4.67 30.82 -12.17
CA ARG A 272 -3.68 31.82 -11.75
C ARG A 272 -4.39 32.89 -10.92
N PRO A 273 -3.67 33.59 -10.02
CA PRO A 273 -4.23 34.70 -9.27
C PRO A 273 -4.87 35.73 -10.21
N SER A 274 -6.10 36.14 -9.90
CA SER A 274 -6.85 37.17 -10.65
C SER A 274 -7.07 36.87 -12.14
N MET A 275 -7.03 35.60 -12.56
CA MET A 275 -7.31 35.18 -13.93
C MET A 275 -8.32 34.02 -13.98
N ASP A 276 -9.00 33.89 -15.12
CA ASP A 276 -9.93 32.80 -15.34
C ASP A 276 -9.23 31.43 -15.39
N PRO A 277 -9.89 30.37 -14.90
CA PRO A 277 -9.36 29.01 -14.99
C PRO A 277 -9.25 28.54 -16.44
N VAL A 278 -8.20 27.78 -16.72
CA VAL A 278 -8.02 27.08 -18.00
C VAL A 278 -8.05 25.58 -17.74
N THR A 279 -8.96 24.88 -18.39
CA THR A 279 -9.06 23.41 -18.31
C THR A 279 -8.64 22.78 -19.62
N GLU A 280 -7.75 21.80 -19.54
CA GLU A 280 -7.36 20.96 -20.66
C GLU A 280 -7.72 19.49 -20.40
N ASP A 281 -8.09 18.78 -21.47
CA ASP A 281 -8.25 17.33 -21.44
C ASP A 281 -6.89 16.65 -21.20
N LYS A 282 -6.89 15.55 -20.45
CA LYS A 282 -5.67 14.79 -20.16
C LYS A 282 -5.33 13.84 -21.32
N VAL A 283 -4.63 14.36 -22.31
CA VAL A 283 -4.28 13.63 -23.54
C VAL A 283 -2.82 13.14 -23.58
N GLU A 284 -1.98 13.71 -22.72
CA GLU A 284 -0.55 13.41 -22.60
C GLU A 284 -0.18 12.97 -21.18
N GLU A 285 1.07 12.53 -20.99
CA GLU A 285 1.62 12.34 -19.64
C GLU A 285 1.50 13.64 -18.84
N LEU A 286 1.03 13.53 -17.60
CA LEU A 286 0.70 14.70 -16.77
C LEU A 286 1.86 15.70 -16.66
N ASN A 287 3.07 15.23 -16.38
CA ASN A 287 4.26 16.08 -16.29
C ASN A 287 4.49 16.87 -17.60
N ARG A 288 4.44 16.21 -18.77
CA ARG A 288 4.67 16.88 -20.06
C ARG A 288 3.63 17.96 -20.33
N GLN A 289 2.35 17.65 -20.10
CA GLN A 289 1.27 18.61 -20.30
C GLN A 289 1.38 19.78 -19.32
N MET A 290 1.68 19.51 -18.06
CA MET A 290 1.92 20.54 -17.05
C MET A 290 3.10 21.44 -17.39
N MET A 291 4.20 20.90 -17.92
CA MET A 291 5.36 21.69 -18.35
C MET A 291 5.06 22.57 -19.56
N LYS A 292 4.27 22.08 -20.53
CA LYS A 292 3.76 22.91 -21.63
C LYS A 292 2.92 24.07 -21.12
N MET A 293 2.00 23.82 -20.18
CA MET A 293 1.20 24.86 -19.54
C MET A 293 2.08 25.82 -18.72
N TYR A 294 3.08 25.31 -18.01
CA TYR A 294 4.02 26.10 -17.21
C TYR A 294 4.76 27.13 -18.07
N ALA A 295 5.26 26.72 -19.23
CA ALA A 295 5.91 27.62 -20.19
C ALA A 295 4.90 28.57 -20.84
N LYS A 296 3.79 28.05 -21.39
CA LYS A 296 2.76 28.82 -22.11
C LYS A 296 2.16 29.95 -21.29
N TYR A 297 1.93 29.71 -20.00
CA TYR A 297 1.29 30.66 -19.10
C TYR A 297 2.28 31.38 -18.17
N GLU A 298 3.59 31.28 -18.46
CA GLU A 298 4.68 31.95 -17.75
C GLU A 298 4.63 31.74 -16.22
N LEU A 299 4.40 30.49 -15.80
CA LEU A 299 4.16 30.18 -14.40
C LEU A 299 5.40 30.34 -13.49
N HIS A 300 6.58 30.60 -14.06
CA HIS A 300 7.77 30.99 -13.31
C HIS A 300 7.60 32.30 -12.52
N LYS A 301 6.61 33.13 -12.88
CA LYS A 301 6.26 34.37 -12.16
C LYS A 301 5.49 34.14 -10.86
N TYR A 302 5.10 32.89 -10.57
CA TYR A 302 4.29 32.52 -9.41
C TYR A 302 4.95 31.39 -8.62
N ALA A 303 4.58 31.26 -7.35
CA ALA A 303 4.65 29.97 -6.68
C ALA A 303 3.58 29.05 -7.32
N VAL A 304 3.95 27.81 -7.63
CA VAL A 304 3.05 26.86 -8.31
C VAL A 304 2.71 25.70 -7.39
N ALA A 305 1.44 25.52 -7.09
CA ALA A 305 0.93 24.38 -6.34
C ALA A 305 0.27 23.34 -7.25
N ILE A 306 0.39 22.07 -6.87
CA ILE A 306 -0.34 20.96 -7.47
C ILE A 306 -1.23 20.34 -6.39
N THR A 307 -2.53 20.27 -6.68
CA THR A 307 -3.51 19.66 -5.79
C THR A 307 -4.41 18.65 -6.50
N GLY A 308 -5.00 17.78 -5.70
CA GLY A 308 -5.76 16.60 -6.10
C GLY A 308 -5.58 15.49 -5.08
N ASN A 309 -6.10 14.31 -5.38
CA ASN A 309 -5.89 13.13 -4.55
C ASN A 309 -5.52 11.93 -5.44
N ILE A 310 -6.47 11.05 -5.77
CA ILE A 310 -6.22 9.82 -6.54
C ILE A 310 -5.55 10.10 -7.89
N CYS A 311 -5.90 11.19 -8.55
CA CYS A 311 -5.38 11.55 -9.88
C CYS A 311 -3.95 12.11 -9.86
N VAL A 312 -3.37 12.38 -8.70
CA VAL A 312 -1.98 12.85 -8.54
C VAL A 312 -1.14 11.91 -7.68
N SER A 313 -1.75 11.02 -6.89
CA SER A 313 -1.03 10.21 -5.90
C SER A 313 -0.55 8.85 -6.41
N ARG A 314 -1.13 8.27 -7.46
CA ARG A 314 -0.78 6.90 -7.93
C ARG A 314 -0.36 6.86 -9.39
N GLY A 315 0.63 6.01 -9.67
CA GLY A 315 1.12 5.67 -11.00
C GLY A 315 1.76 6.80 -11.83
N ILE A 316 1.58 8.08 -11.50
CA ILE A 316 2.00 9.20 -12.35
C ILE A 316 3.27 9.86 -11.83
N SER A 317 4.33 9.87 -12.64
CA SER A 317 5.53 10.69 -12.37
C SER A 317 5.22 12.17 -12.64
N ILE A 318 5.39 13.01 -11.62
CA ILE A 318 5.18 14.47 -11.71
C ILE A 318 6.52 15.21 -11.75
N MET A 319 7.49 14.76 -10.95
CA MET A 319 8.84 15.33 -10.98
C MET A 319 9.58 14.92 -12.27
N SER A 320 10.38 15.85 -12.78
CA SER A 320 11.32 15.67 -13.90
C SER A 320 12.56 16.53 -13.65
N GLU A 321 13.61 16.35 -14.45
CA GLU A 321 14.81 17.19 -14.36
C GLU A 321 14.48 18.69 -14.49
N ASP A 322 13.47 19.08 -15.27
CA ASP A 322 13.04 20.49 -15.34
C ASP A 322 12.00 20.91 -14.28
N PHE A 323 11.55 19.99 -13.42
CA PHE A 323 10.48 20.21 -12.45
C PHE A 323 10.68 19.37 -11.19
N ILE A 324 11.36 19.92 -10.20
CA ILE A 324 11.52 19.32 -8.86
C ILE A 324 10.71 20.14 -7.86
N PHE A 325 9.97 19.48 -6.97
CA PHE A 325 9.26 20.19 -5.89
C PHE A 325 10.23 20.82 -4.90
N ASP A 326 9.97 22.06 -4.52
CA ASP A 326 10.64 22.73 -3.41
C ASP A 326 10.00 22.33 -2.08
N TYR A 327 8.67 22.22 -2.08
CA TYR A 327 7.90 22.07 -0.85
C TYR A 327 6.77 21.05 -1.00
N GLY A 328 6.41 20.40 0.11
CA GLY A 328 5.24 19.56 0.24
C GLY A 328 4.44 19.88 1.50
N ILE A 329 3.10 19.78 1.44
CA ILE A 329 2.23 19.84 2.62
C ILE A 329 1.35 18.59 2.65
N LEU A 330 1.60 17.67 3.58
CA LEU A 330 0.93 16.37 3.62
C LEU A 330 0.45 16.03 5.02
N SER A 331 -0.86 15.83 5.19
CA SER A 331 -1.44 15.48 6.50
C SER A 331 -2.56 14.43 6.45
N ALA A 332 -3.09 14.14 5.25
CA ALA A 332 -4.22 13.22 5.07
C ALA A 332 -3.80 11.76 5.34
N CYS A 333 -4.18 11.25 6.51
CA CYS A 333 -3.80 9.91 7.00
C CYS A 333 -4.97 8.92 7.16
N LYS A 334 -6.18 9.26 6.67
CA LYS A 334 -7.38 8.39 6.78
C LYS A 334 -7.16 6.97 6.26
N ARG A 335 -6.31 6.80 5.25
CA ARG A 335 -5.92 5.50 4.69
C ARG A 335 -4.42 5.46 4.49
N LYS A 336 -3.75 4.56 5.21
CA LYS A 336 -2.28 4.42 5.20
C LYS A 336 -1.70 4.23 3.79
N THR A 337 -2.37 3.43 2.97
CA THR A 337 -2.00 3.19 1.57
C THR A 337 -2.04 4.45 0.72
N GLU A 338 -3.08 5.29 0.90
CA GLU A 338 -3.23 6.54 0.16
C GLU A 338 -2.21 7.59 0.65
N ALA A 339 -1.93 7.63 1.95
CA ALA A 339 -0.90 8.48 2.54
C ALA A 339 0.49 8.17 1.98
N SER A 340 0.92 6.90 2.00
CA SER A 340 2.22 6.48 1.44
C SER A 340 2.34 6.78 -0.05
N GLN A 341 1.29 6.49 -0.84
CA GLN A 341 1.26 6.79 -2.27
C GLN A 341 1.40 8.30 -2.56
N SER A 342 0.77 9.14 -1.74
CA SER A 342 0.92 10.59 -1.82
C SER A 342 2.34 11.03 -1.48
N ALA A 343 2.92 10.51 -0.39
CA ALA A 343 4.31 10.73 -0.04
C ALA A 343 5.26 10.33 -1.18
N GLY A 344 4.91 9.26 -1.91
CA GLY A 344 5.63 8.78 -3.09
C GLY A 344 5.80 9.77 -4.24
N ARG A 345 5.07 10.91 -4.26
CA ARG A 345 5.29 11.96 -5.27
C ARG A 345 6.49 12.86 -4.99
N LEU A 346 7.03 12.78 -3.78
CA LEU A 346 8.26 13.46 -3.34
C LEU A 346 9.42 12.47 -3.22
N LYS A 347 9.33 11.34 -3.92
CA LYS A 347 10.34 10.27 -3.98
C LYS A 347 10.66 9.95 -5.44
N GLY A 348 11.79 9.32 -5.68
CA GLY A 348 12.14 8.80 -7.00
C GLY A 348 13.64 8.79 -7.28
N ASN A 349 14.02 8.26 -8.45
CA ASN A 349 15.41 8.24 -8.91
C ASN A 349 15.83 9.63 -9.42
N ILE A 350 16.10 10.57 -8.51
CA ILE A 350 16.29 12.00 -8.81
C ILE A 350 17.62 12.58 -8.30
N LYS A 351 18.40 11.85 -7.47
CA LYS A 351 19.63 12.38 -6.84
C LYS A 351 20.72 12.75 -7.84
N GLU A 352 20.66 12.19 -9.05
CA GLU A 352 21.63 12.44 -10.12
C GLU A 352 21.22 13.59 -11.06
N TRP A 353 20.02 14.17 -10.90
CA TRP A 353 19.58 15.29 -11.72
C TRP A 353 20.41 16.54 -11.43
N ALA A 354 20.77 17.30 -12.46
CA ALA A 354 21.68 18.44 -12.32
C ALA A 354 21.18 19.51 -11.35
N ASN A 355 19.85 19.65 -11.22
CA ASN A 355 19.18 20.59 -10.33
C ASN A 355 18.63 19.94 -9.06
N TYR A 356 19.09 18.72 -8.71
CA TYR A 356 18.63 17.98 -7.54
C TYR A 356 18.71 18.84 -6.27
N LYS A 357 17.58 18.87 -5.54
CA LYS A 357 17.50 19.41 -4.19
C LYS A 357 16.45 18.62 -3.39
N PRO A 358 16.72 18.29 -2.12
CA PRO A 358 15.72 17.73 -1.24
C PRO A 358 14.54 18.68 -1.03
N PRO A 359 13.28 18.25 -1.24
CA PRO A 359 12.11 19.04 -0.88
C PRO A 359 11.99 19.21 0.64
N THR A 360 11.46 20.35 1.08
CA THR A 360 11.03 20.54 2.48
C THR A 360 9.57 20.15 2.62
N VAL A 361 9.26 19.26 3.56
CA VAL A 361 7.93 18.66 3.69
C VAL A 361 7.33 18.97 5.05
N PHE A 362 6.28 19.78 5.04
CA PHE A 362 5.46 20.06 6.21
C PHE A 362 4.43 18.95 6.37
N THR A 363 4.47 18.25 7.51
CA THR A 363 3.65 17.07 7.74
C THR A 363 3.30 16.91 9.22
N THR A 364 2.33 16.05 9.52
CA THR A 364 2.06 15.62 10.89
C THR A 364 2.94 14.43 11.28
N GLU A 365 3.17 14.24 12.59
CA GLU A 365 3.87 13.07 13.14
C GLU A 365 3.27 11.75 12.62
N LYS A 366 1.93 11.68 12.62
CA LYS A 366 1.20 10.51 12.16
C LYS A 366 1.42 10.20 10.68
N PHE A 367 1.41 11.21 9.82
CA PHE A 367 1.63 11.01 8.39
C PHE A 367 3.07 10.57 8.11
N ASP A 368 4.05 11.20 8.77
CA ASP A 368 5.47 10.84 8.68
C ASP A 368 5.73 9.39 9.09
N ALA A 369 5.17 8.97 10.23
CA ALA A 369 5.27 7.59 10.71
C ALA A 369 4.74 6.58 9.68
N ILE A 370 3.60 6.89 9.05
CA ILE A 370 3.02 6.02 8.00
C ILE A 370 3.93 5.96 6.77
N ALA A 371 4.36 7.11 6.25
CA ALA A 371 5.18 7.18 5.04
C ALA A 371 6.54 6.48 5.22
N THR A 372 7.14 6.65 6.39
CA THR A 372 8.36 5.95 6.82
C THR A 372 8.14 4.45 6.89
N ALA A 373 7.15 4.00 7.67
CA ALA A 373 6.94 2.58 7.93
C ALA A 373 6.61 1.78 6.66
N VAL A 374 5.81 2.34 5.75
CA VAL A 374 5.45 1.65 4.50
C VAL A 374 6.65 1.51 3.56
N GLU A 375 7.50 2.54 3.46
CA GLU A 375 8.71 2.45 2.65
C GLU A 375 9.72 1.45 3.23
N ASP A 376 9.99 1.54 4.54
CA ASP A 376 10.89 0.63 5.25
C ASP A 376 10.41 -0.83 5.11
N ALA A 377 9.11 -1.08 5.30
CA ALA A 377 8.52 -2.41 5.13
C ALA A 377 8.72 -2.96 3.71
N THR A 378 8.52 -2.11 2.70
CA THR A 378 8.62 -2.53 1.31
C THR A 378 10.07 -2.80 0.92
N ARG A 379 11.02 -2.01 1.44
CA ARG A 379 12.45 -2.24 1.25
C ARG A 379 12.90 -3.56 1.86
N ARG A 380 12.54 -3.77 3.13
CA ARG A 380 12.90 -4.97 3.89
C ARG A 380 12.28 -6.23 3.33
N LEU A 381 11.05 -6.16 2.82
CA LEU A 381 10.38 -7.29 2.20
C LEU A 381 11.19 -7.85 1.01
N ALA A 382 11.69 -6.99 0.13
CA ALA A 382 12.49 -7.40 -1.00
C ALA A 382 13.90 -7.88 -0.61
N ALA A 383 14.52 -7.24 0.40
CA ALA A 383 15.80 -7.65 0.93
C ALA A 383 15.74 -9.06 1.58
N LEU A 384 14.73 -9.31 2.42
CA LEU A 384 14.52 -10.61 3.06
C LEU A 384 14.32 -11.74 2.03
N ALA A 385 13.58 -11.46 0.95
CA ALA A 385 13.43 -12.44 -0.13
C ALA A 385 14.77 -12.73 -0.81
N HIS A 386 15.61 -11.71 -1.03
CA HIS A 386 16.93 -11.88 -1.62
C HIS A 386 17.88 -12.68 -0.72
N GLU A 387 17.96 -12.33 0.56
CA GLU A 387 18.78 -13.06 1.57
C GLU A 387 18.42 -14.55 1.60
N ARG A 388 17.12 -14.88 1.61
CA ARG A 388 16.65 -16.27 1.56
C ARG A 388 17.04 -16.97 0.27
N HIS A 389 16.91 -16.29 -0.86
CA HIS A 389 17.29 -16.86 -2.15
C HIS A 389 18.78 -17.20 -2.21
N GLU A 390 19.65 -16.31 -1.72
CA GLU A 390 21.10 -16.57 -1.64
C GLU A 390 21.43 -17.73 -0.69
N ALA A 391 20.68 -17.89 0.39
CA ALA A 391 20.78 -19.01 1.32
C ALA A 391 20.18 -20.33 0.79
N GLY A 392 19.55 -20.33 -0.40
CA GLY A 392 18.83 -21.49 -0.94
C GLY A 392 17.52 -21.81 -0.21
N GLU A 393 16.99 -20.85 0.55
CA GLU A 393 15.75 -20.94 1.31
C GLU A 393 14.53 -20.48 0.50
N SER A 394 13.34 -20.76 1.05
CA SER A 394 12.07 -20.36 0.44
C SER A 394 11.85 -18.84 0.50
N THR A 395 11.62 -18.21 -0.66
CA THR A 395 11.27 -16.79 -0.81
C THR A 395 9.83 -16.44 -0.39
N VAL A 396 9.07 -17.42 0.12
CA VAL A 396 7.77 -17.19 0.74
C VAL A 396 7.93 -16.42 2.04
N ILE A 397 7.24 -15.27 2.13
CA ILE A 397 7.20 -14.42 3.31
C ILE A 397 5.78 -14.45 3.89
N THR A 398 5.68 -14.53 5.20
CA THR A 398 4.41 -14.53 5.94
C THR A 398 3.99 -13.11 6.35
N LYS A 399 2.71 -12.95 6.69
CA LYS A 399 2.17 -11.70 7.22
C LYS A 399 2.88 -11.30 8.50
N SER A 400 3.21 -12.25 9.38
CA SER A 400 3.95 -11.96 10.61
C SER A 400 5.32 -11.36 10.31
N GLU A 401 6.05 -11.94 9.37
CA GLU A 401 7.38 -11.43 8.97
C GLU A 401 7.28 -10.05 8.30
N TYR A 402 6.22 -9.82 7.51
CA TYR A 402 5.92 -8.49 6.97
C TYR A 402 5.47 -7.48 8.05
N SER A 403 4.71 -7.92 9.05
CA SER A 403 4.06 -7.06 10.06
C SER A 403 4.95 -6.74 11.28
N ASN A 404 5.87 -7.63 11.65
CA ASN A 404 6.60 -7.57 12.93
C ASN A 404 7.47 -6.33 13.13
N ASP A 405 7.67 -5.49 12.12
CA ASP A 405 8.53 -4.30 12.22
C ASP A 405 7.88 -2.98 11.76
N HIS A 406 6.63 -2.99 11.27
CA HIS A 406 6.15 -1.86 10.45
C HIS A 406 4.66 -1.51 10.58
N GLU A 407 3.88 -2.17 11.46
CA GLU A 407 2.59 -1.60 11.81
C GLU A 407 2.81 -0.38 12.70
N VAL A 408 2.59 0.83 12.15
CA VAL A 408 2.27 2.01 12.96
C VAL A 408 0.97 1.66 13.68
N HIS A 409 1.07 1.08 14.87
CA HIS A 409 -0.12 0.86 15.66
C HIS A 409 -0.62 2.25 16.06
N ASP A 410 -1.85 2.59 15.70
CA ASP A 410 -2.49 3.82 16.21
C ASP A 410 -2.66 3.76 17.76
N HIS A 411 -2.32 2.62 18.36
CA HIS A 411 -2.45 2.31 19.77
C HIS A 411 -1.31 1.38 20.22
N GLN A 412 -0.57 1.74 21.25
CA GLN A 412 0.35 0.84 21.96
C GLN A 412 -0.44 -0.02 22.96
N CYS A 413 -0.08 -1.30 23.11
CA CYS A 413 -0.61 -2.11 24.19
C CYS A 413 0.28 -2.00 25.43
N ILE A 414 -0.28 -1.54 26.54
CA ILE A 414 0.42 -1.34 27.80
C ILE A 414 0.03 -2.47 28.76
N ARG A 415 1.03 -3.16 29.31
CA ARG A 415 0.86 -3.99 30.52
C ARG A 415 1.10 -3.09 31.72
N HIS A 416 0.10 -2.95 32.57
CA HIS A 416 0.25 -2.17 33.80
C HIS A 416 1.31 -2.84 34.70
N PRO A 417 2.29 -2.09 35.25
CA PRO A 417 3.41 -2.68 35.98
C PRO A 417 2.99 -3.30 37.31
N THR A 418 1.91 -2.81 37.91
CA THR A 418 1.38 -3.28 39.19
C THR A 418 0.16 -4.17 39.00
N LEU A 419 0.12 -5.25 39.78
CA LEU A 419 -1.06 -6.12 39.90
C LEU A 419 -2.08 -5.50 40.86
N PHE A 420 -3.36 -5.77 40.61
CA PHE A 420 -4.47 -5.33 41.45
C PHE A 420 -4.95 -6.48 42.34
N ASN A 421 -5.38 -6.20 43.57
CA ASN A 421 -5.76 -7.24 44.53
C ASN A 421 -7.18 -7.74 44.31
N ASN A 422 -8.04 -6.93 43.69
CA ASN A 422 -9.43 -7.28 43.47
C ASN A 422 -10.00 -6.57 42.24
N MET A 423 -11.17 -7.03 41.77
CA MET A 423 -11.82 -6.48 40.58
C MET A 423 -12.31 -5.03 40.78
N THR A 424 -12.56 -4.60 42.02
CA THR A 424 -12.99 -3.22 42.32
C THR A 424 -11.87 -2.24 41.98
N GLU A 425 -10.63 -2.52 42.42
CA GLU A 425 -9.46 -1.69 42.08
C GLU A 425 -9.22 -1.64 40.56
N VAL A 426 -9.43 -2.75 39.84
CA VAL A 426 -9.32 -2.78 38.37
C VAL A 426 -10.36 -1.87 37.71
N VAL A 427 -11.60 -1.90 38.18
CA VAL A 427 -12.69 -1.06 37.65
C VAL A 427 -12.40 0.41 37.93
N GLU A 428 -11.92 0.75 39.12
CA GLU A 428 -11.53 2.12 39.48
C GLU A 428 -10.40 2.63 38.59
N PHE A 429 -9.34 1.83 38.40
CA PHE A 429 -8.21 2.17 37.53
C PHE A 429 -8.64 2.43 36.08
N LEU A 430 -9.39 1.49 35.48
CA LEU A 430 -9.86 1.61 34.10
C LEU A 430 -10.88 2.75 33.92
N GLY A 431 -11.55 3.16 35.00
CA GLY A 431 -12.50 4.28 35.04
C GLY A 431 -11.87 5.65 35.22
N THR A 432 -10.55 5.76 35.42
CA THR A 432 -9.88 7.06 35.53
C THR A 432 -9.84 7.78 34.18
N THR A 433 -10.03 9.11 34.18
CA THR A 433 -10.02 9.94 32.96
C THR A 433 -8.77 9.73 32.08
N PRO A 434 -7.54 9.66 32.63
CA PRO A 434 -6.35 9.44 31.82
C PRO A 434 -6.38 8.10 31.08
N ILE A 435 -6.79 7.02 31.76
CA ILE A 435 -6.83 5.67 31.19
C ILE A 435 -7.97 5.53 30.18
N MET A 436 -9.13 6.12 30.46
CA MET A 436 -10.25 6.17 29.50
C MET A 436 -9.87 6.92 28.22
N THR A 437 -9.16 8.04 28.36
CA THR A 437 -8.66 8.83 27.23
C THR A 437 -7.64 8.04 26.41
N ALA A 438 -6.69 7.38 27.08
CA ALA A 438 -5.70 6.50 26.46
C ALA A 438 -6.36 5.36 25.66
N MET A 439 -7.39 4.71 26.20
CA MET A 439 -8.14 3.66 25.51
C MET A 439 -9.11 4.19 24.45
N GLY A 440 -9.42 5.49 24.46
CA GLY A 440 -10.41 6.10 23.59
C GLY A 440 -11.85 5.71 23.88
N VAL A 441 -12.20 5.47 25.16
CA VAL A 441 -13.56 5.09 25.59
C VAL A 441 -14.29 6.25 26.25
N ILE A 442 -15.61 6.32 26.03
CA ILE A 442 -16.47 7.39 26.55
C ILE A 442 -16.89 7.12 28.01
N SER A 443 -16.96 5.85 28.41
CA SER A 443 -17.36 5.42 29.75
C SER A 443 -16.37 4.40 30.32
N GLY A 444 -16.10 4.50 31.63
CA GLY A 444 -15.22 3.58 32.35
C GLY A 444 -15.61 2.12 32.15
N PRO A 445 -14.70 1.25 31.69
CA PRO A 445 -14.95 -0.17 31.56
C PRO A 445 -15.34 -0.82 32.89
N LYS A 446 -16.22 -1.81 32.83
CA LYS A 446 -16.67 -2.59 34.00
C LYS A 446 -16.38 -4.08 33.79
N PRO A 447 -15.10 -4.50 33.81
CA PRO A 447 -14.77 -5.92 33.81
C PRO A 447 -15.47 -6.63 34.96
N ARG A 448 -15.87 -7.88 34.71
CA ARG A 448 -16.44 -8.75 35.74
C ARG A 448 -15.48 -9.90 35.98
N SER A 449 -15.40 -10.33 37.23
CA SER A 449 -14.79 -11.62 37.53
C SER A 449 -15.64 -12.74 36.91
N MET A 450 -15.05 -13.93 36.82
CA MET A 450 -15.73 -15.11 36.32
C MET A 450 -16.98 -15.42 37.16
N THR A 451 -17.97 -16.08 36.55
CA THR A 451 -19.20 -16.44 37.26
C THR A 451 -18.91 -17.48 38.35
N LYS A 452 -19.62 -17.40 39.48
CA LYS A 452 -19.51 -18.35 40.60
C LYS A 452 -19.54 -19.82 40.14
N LYS A 453 -20.48 -20.17 39.25
CA LYS A 453 -20.60 -21.53 38.70
C LYS A 453 -19.32 -22.07 38.06
N VAL A 454 -18.59 -21.23 37.31
CA VAL A 454 -17.33 -21.64 36.68
C VAL A 454 -16.21 -21.69 37.73
N ARG A 455 -16.22 -20.76 38.69
CA ARG A 455 -15.23 -20.75 39.79
C ARG A 455 -15.34 -22.00 40.67
N ASP A 456 -16.57 -22.41 40.98
CA ASP A 456 -16.85 -23.64 41.73
C ASP A 456 -16.35 -24.88 40.94
N ASN A 457 -16.50 -24.90 39.61
CA ASN A 457 -15.97 -25.95 38.73
C ASN A 457 -14.44 -26.00 38.70
N CYS A 458 -13.78 -24.89 39.03
CA CYS A 458 -12.32 -24.77 39.10
C CYS A 458 -11.80 -24.85 40.54
N ASN A 459 -12.51 -25.54 41.45
CA ASN A 459 -12.14 -25.69 42.87
C ASN A 459 -11.90 -24.35 43.58
N GLY A 460 -12.67 -23.32 43.23
CA GLY A 460 -12.55 -21.99 43.82
C GLY A 460 -11.51 -21.09 43.14
N TYR A 461 -10.70 -21.61 42.22
CA TYR A 461 -9.68 -20.81 41.52
C TYR A 461 -10.27 -19.93 40.43
N ALA A 462 -9.73 -18.71 40.32
CA ALA A 462 -10.03 -17.77 39.27
C ALA A 462 -9.26 -18.11 37.98
N VAL A 463 -9.99 -18.36 36.89
CA VAL A 463 -9.42 -18.66 35.56
C VAL A 463 -10.00 -17.76 34.47
N SER A 464 -9.24 -17.55 33.39
CA SER A 464 -9.65 -16.66 32.29
C SER A 464 -10.40 -17.39 31.18
N THR A 465 -11.71 -17.17 31.09
CA THR A 465 -12.53 -17.66 29.97
C THR A 465 -12.15 -17.04 28.62
N ARG A 466 -11.38 -15.95 28.61
CA ARG A 466 -10.91 -15.28 27.39
C ARG A 466 -9.71 -15.98 26.75
N LEU A 467 -9.09 -16.93 27.44
CA LEU A 467 -7.99 -17.76 26.92
C LEU A 467 -8.45 -19.15 26.46
N LEU A 468 -9.77 -19.37 26.35
CA LEU A 468 -10.33 -20.63 25.87
C LEU A 468 -9.81 -20.98 24.47
N ARG A 469 -9.36 -22.22 24.31
CA ARG A 469 -9.03 -22.78 23.00
C ARG A 469 -10.31 -22.96 22.17
N LYS A 470 -10.18 -22.82 20.86
CA LYS A 470 -11.32 -22.92 19.93
C LYS A 470 -12.00 -24.29 20.08
N GLY A 471 -13.29 -24.27 20.42
CA GLY A 471 -14.09 -25.49 20.63
C GLY A 471 -14.41 -25.77 22.10
N ASN A 472 -13.65 -25.21 23.04
CA ASN A 472 -13.90 -25.37 24.47
C ASN A 472 -14.96 -24.37 24.96
N LYS A 473 -15.76 -24.80 25.92
CA LYS A 473 -16.74 -24.01 26.67
C LYS A 473 -16.16 -23.63 28.03
N ALA A 474 -16.73 -22.60 28.67
CA ALA A 474 -16.29 -22.16 29.99
C ALA A 474 -16.36 -23.26 31.07
N MET A 475 -17.28 -24.22 30.94
CA MET A 475 -17.41 -25.35 31.87
C MET A 475 -16.33 -26.43 31.66
N ASP A 476 -15.54 -26.35 30.59
CA ASP A 476 -14.46 -27.29 30.32
C ASP A 476 -13.15 -26.87 31.02
N LEU A 477 -13.14 -25.71 31.70
CA LEU A 477 -11.99 -25.21 32.46
C LEU A 477 -11.89 -25.89 33.82
N THR A 478 -10.65 -26.18 34.23
CA THR A 478 -10.32 -26.77 35.53
C THR A 478 -9.40 -25.85 36.33
N ALA A 479 -9.08 -26.23 37.57
CA ALA A 479 -8.11 -25.50 38.39
C ALA A 479 -6.73 -25.42 37.73
N ASP A 480 -6.37 -26.35 36.84
CA ASP A 480 -5.07 -26.39 36.18
C ASP A 480 -4.90 -25.32 35.09
N ASP A 481 -6.00 -24.70 34.65
CA ASP A 481 -6.00 -23.55 33.75
C ASP A 481 -5.65 -22.23 34.46
N ARG A 482 -5.38 -22.26 35.78
CA ARG A 482 -4.90 -21.10 36.53
C ARG A 482 -3.51 -20.67 36.06
N LEU A 483 -3.31 -19.35 35.99
CA LEU A 483 -2.05 -18.78 35.52
C LEU A 483 -1.18 -18.35 36.70
N THR A 484 0.09 -18.73 36.67
CA THR A 484 1.09 -18.03 37.47
C THR A 484 1.45 -16.70 36.79
N ILE A 485 2.05 -15.76 37.53
CA ILE A 485 2.54 -14.49 36.99
C ILE A 485 3.48 -14.71 35.80
N ASP A 486 4.40 -15.67 35.90
CA ASP A 486 5.37 -15.99 34.84
C ASP A 486 4.65 -16.48 33.57
N LYS A 487 3.73 -17.44 33.71
CA LYS A 487 2.94 -17.93 32.57
C LYS A 487 2.07 -16.84 31.95
N ALA A 488 1.54 -15.93 32.76
CA ALA A 488 0.79 -14.79 32.24
C ALA A 488 1.71 -13.84 31.44
N ASN A 489 2.96 -13.66 31.87
CA ASN A 489 3.93 -12.81 31.19
C ASN A 489 4.40 -13.36 29.84
N GLU A 490 4.32 -14.68 29.62
CA GLU A 490 4.55 -15.31 28.32
C GLU A 490 3.44 -15.02 27.29
N ILE A 491 2.24 -14.62 27.75
CA ILE A 491 1.14 -14.27 26.86
C ILE A 491 1.40 -12.90 26.26
N SER A 492 1.45 -12.79 24.92
CA SER A 492 1.63 -11.52 24.20
C SER A 492 0.68 -10.42 24.70
N GLU A 493 1.19 -9.22 24.88
CA GLU A 493 0.48 -8.04 25.41
C GLU A 493 -0.81 -7.78 24.64
N SER A 494 -0.79 -7.95 23.32
CA SER A 494 -1.91 -7.69 22.40
C SER A 494 -3.04 -8.73 22.45
N THR A 495 -2.83 -9.85 23.16
CA THR A 495 -3.79 -10.95 23.23
C THR A 495 -5.14 -10.46 23.76
N ASN A 496 -6.23 -10.78 23.04
CA ASN A 496 -7.59 -10.42 23.42
C ASN A 496 -7.88 -8.91 23.53
N ILE A 497 -7.05 -8.03 22.95
CA ILE A 497 -7.28 -6.59 22.95
C ILE A 497 -7.59 -6.09 21.52
N SER A 498 -8.54 -5.17 21.36
CA SER A 498 -8.89 -4.59 20.06
C SER A 498 -9.39 -3.15 20.15
N ALA A 499 -8.92 -2.29 19.24
CA ALA A 499 -9.36 -0.89 19.12
C ALA A 499 -10.71 -0.73 18.40
N ASN A 500 -11.20 -1.75 17.69
CA ASN A 500 -12.33 -1.63 16.76
C ASN A 500 -13.60 -2.35 17.24
N LYS A 501 -13.61 -3.68 17.16
CA LYS A 501 -14.80 -4.53 17.41
C LYS A 501 -14.66 -5.40 18.66
N GLY A 502 -13.76 -5.03 19.58
CA GLY A 502 -13.50 -5.77 20.82
C GLY A 502 -13.26 -4.82 21.99
N GLN A 503 -12.78 -5.37 23.11
CA GLN A 503 -12.47 -4.56 24.28
C GLN A 503 -11.06 -3.98 24.17
N PRO A 504 -10.85 -2.69 24.49
CA PRO A 504 -9.53 -2.05 24.45
C PRO A 504 -8.66 -2.41 25.66
N TYR A 505 -9.04 -3.44 26.42
CA TYR A 505 -8.37 -3.89 27.63
C TYR A 505 -8.53 -5.41 27.82
N PHE A 506 -7.64 -5.97 28.63
CA PHE A 506 -7.67 -7.35 29.06
C PHE A 506 -7.25 -7.47 30.52
N VAL A 507 -8.00 -8.26 31.29
CA VAL A 507 -7.77 -8.49 32.72
C VAL A 507 -7.57 -9.99 32.91
N LEU A 508 -6.48 -10.37 33.56
CA LEU A 508 -6.10 -11.76 33.79
C LEU A 508 -6.01 -12.03 35.30
N PRO A 509 -6.75 -13.03 35.84
CA PRO A 509 -6.45 -13.54 37.17
C PRO A 509 -5.11 -14.29 37.13
N VAL A 510 -4.24 -14.00 38.08
CA VAL A 510 -2.90 -14.57 38.21
C VAL A 510 -2.59 -14.91 39.66
N TYR A 511 -1.74 -15.91 39.82
CA TYR A 511 -1.27 -16.41 41.12
C TYR A 511 0.25 -16.29 41.19
N GLU A 512 0.79 -16.12 42.40
CA GLU A 512 2.24 -16.06 42.59
C GLU A 512 2.89 -17.41 42.24
N SER A 513 2.26 -18.52 42.64
CA SER A 513 2.68 -19.86 42.29
C SER A 513 1.47 -20.80 42.14
N LEU A 514 1.72 -22.04 41.74
CA LEU A 514 0.65 -23.06 41.70
C LEU A 514 0.16 -23.50 43.08
N THR A 515 0.87 -23.13 44.15
CA THR A 515 0.48 -23.45 45.54
C THR A 515 -0.24 -22.29 46.23
N THR A 516 -0.36 -21.13 45.58
CA THR A 516 -1.11 -19.98 46.11
C THR A 516 -2.59 -20.36 46.32
N PRO A 517 -3.19 -20.04 47.48
CA PRO A 517 -4.61 -20.27 47.75
C PRO A 517 -5.54 -19.64 46.72
N ALA A 518 -6.72 -20.24 46.57
CA ALA A 518 -7.67 -19.91 45.52
C ALA A 518 -8.28 -18.50 45.63
N ASP A 519 -8.26 -17.90 46.83
CA ASP A 519 -8.76 -16.58 47.20
C ASP A 519 -7.67 -15.49 47.23
N GLU A 520 -6.42 -15.86 46.99
CA GLU A 520 -5.28 -14.94 46.90
C GLU A 520 -4.94 -14.58 45.45
N GLU A 521 -5.89 -14.68 44.52
CA GLU A 521 -5.65 -14.24 43.15
C GLU A 521 -5.39 -12.73 43.06
N LYS A 522 -4.51 -12.34 42.15
CA LYS A 522 -4.31 -10.95 41.75
C LYS A 522 -4.72 -10.77 40.30
N TYR A 523 -4.84 -9.53 39.86
CA TYR A 523 -5.28 -9.20 38.51
C TYR A 523 -4.20 -8.42 37.75
N GLN A 524 -3.73 -8.98 36.65
CA GLN A 524 -2.89 -8.29 35.68
C GLN A 524 -3.77 -7.56 34.67
N VAL A 525 -3.54 -6.26 34.49
CA VAL A 525 -4.32 -5.42 33.56
C VAL A 525 -3.45 -5.00 32.38
N ARG A 526 -4.03 -5.13 31.18
CA ARG A 526 -3.46 -4.69 29.92
C ARG A 526 -4.47 -3.79 29.21
N TYR A 527 -4.03 -2.72 28.57
CA TYR A 527 -4.92 -1.76 27.90
C TYR A 527 -4.27 -1.10 26.70
N LEU A 528 -5.09 -0.57 25.80
CA LEU A 528 -4.64 0.24 24.67
C LEU A 528 -4.38 1.68 25.12
N GLN A 529 -3.27 2.22 24.65
CA GLN A 529 -2.93 3.63 24.73
C GLN A 529 -2.81 4.16 23.30
N LYS A 530 -3.68 5.10 22.91
CA LYS A 530 -3.55 5.83 21.66
C LYS A 530 -2.18 6.50 21.59
N SER A 531 -1.48 6.24 20.48
CA SER A 531 -0.19 6.84 20.16
C SER A 531 -0.34 8.29 19.70
#